data_AF-A0A4U9U9A9-F1
#
_entry.id   AF-A0A4U9U9A9-F1
#
_cell.length_a   1.000
_cell.length_b   1.000
_cell.length_c   1.000
_cell.angle_alpha   90.00
_cell.angle_beta   90.00
_cell.angle_gamma   90.00
#
_symmetry.space_group_name_H-M   'P 1'
#
loop_
_entity.id
_entity.type
_entity.pdbx_description
1 polymer ?
#
loop_
_entity_poly.entity_id
_entity_poly.type
_entity_poly.pdbx_seq_one_letter_code
_entity_poly.pdbx_strand_id
1 'polypeptide(L)'
;MQELPESAVGVSPDEVMLDNQLKPIQPATAGIPINSNLTIRVGNDVRLDAFGLKARLRGDLRVAQDQNGLGVHGQINIPSGRFHAYGQDLLVRKGQLIFSGPPDQPLLNIEAIRNPDATENDVTAGVRVTAWPMRQGLRCSPIRPCLSKKRCLTCCAARD
;
A
#
# COMPACT_ATOMS: atom_id res chain seq x y z
N MET A 1 13.52 32.16 1.77
CA MET A 1 14.35 31.04 1.28
C MET A 1 14.14 31.03 -0.23
N GLN A 2 15.13 31.46 -1.00
CA GLN A 2 14.99 31.66 -2.45
C GLN A 2 15.20 30.31 -3.12
N GLU A 3 14.17 29.75 -3.75
CA GLU A 3 14.32 28.50 -4.50
C GLU A 3 15.12 28.77 -5.78
N LEU A 4 16.12 27.93 -6.00
CA LEU A 4 17.00 28.03 -7.15
C LEU A 4 16.25 27.57 -8.42
N PRO A 5 16.50 28.20 -9.58
CA PRO A 5 15.86 27.82 -10.84
C PRO A 5 16.22 26.38 -11.25
N GLU A 6 15.36 25.71 -12.03
CA GLU A 6 15.55 24.32 -12.50
C GLU A 6 16.84 24.09 -13.30
N SER A 7 17.50 25.16 -13.76
CA SER A 7 18.79 25.13 -14.43
C SER A 7 19.99 25.23 -13.49
N ALA A 8 19.79 25.16 -12.17
CA ALA A 8 20.87 25.14 -11.20
C ALA A 8 21.66 23.83 -11.34
N VAL A 9 22.87 23.95 -11.89
CA VAL A 9 23.82 22.84 -11.97
C VAL A 9 24.14 22.42 -10.54
N GLY A 10 23.86 21.16 -10.21
CA GLY A 10 24.22 20.60 -8.91
C GLY A 10 25.72 20.69 -8.68
N VAL A 11 26.11 20.85 -7.42
CA VAL A 11 27.53 20.85 -7.02
C VAL A 11 28.22 19.57 -7.50
N SER A 12 29.47 19.72 -7.96
CA SER A 12 30.27 18.61 -8.48
C SER A 12 30.72 17.68 -7.33
N PRO A 13 30.85 16.36 -7.54
CA PRO A 13 31.33 15.42 -6.50
C PRO A 13 32.70 15.77 -5.91
N ASP A 14 33.51 16.52 -6.66
CA ASP A 14 34.89 16.87 -6.30
C ASP A 14 35.01 18.26 -5.63
N GLU A 15 33.89 18.93 -5.33
CA GLU A 15 33.88 20.24 -4.69
C GLU A 15 34.13 20.12 -3.18
N VAL A 16 35.20 20.77 -2.68
CA VAL A 16 35.52 20.87 -1.26
C VAL A 16 35.25 22.28 -0.76
N MET A 17 34.35 22.42 0.22
CA MET A 17 34.16 23.70 0.90
C MET A 17 35.33 23.96 1.84
N LEU A 18 35.82 25.20 1.88
CA LEU A 18 36.89 25.64 2.77
C LEU A 18 36.36 26.64 3.80
N ASP A 19 36.93 26.66 5.00
CA ASP A 19 36.71 27.75 5.96
C ASP A 19 37.56 28.99 5.62
N ASN A 20 37.44 30.04 6.44
CA ASN A 20 38.22 31.26 6.30
C ASN A 20 39.74 31.08 6.49
N GLN A 21 40.18 29.88 6.92
CA GLN A 21 41.59 29.50 7.07
C GLN A 21 42.05 28.56 5.94
N LEU A 22 41.25 28.42 4.88
CA LEU A 22 41.52 27.54 3.73
C LEU A 22 41.63 26.06 4.11
N LYS A 23 41.05 25.66 5.25
CA LYS A 23 40.98 24.25 5.65
C LYS A 23 39.69 23.65 5.10
N PRO A 24 39.74 22.42 4.57
CA PRO A 24 38.53 21.70 4.20
C PRO A 24 37.57 21.63 5.38
N ILE A 25 36.35 22.18 5.21
CA ILE A 25 35.27 21.91 6.15
C ILE A 25 34.65 20.60 5.74
N GLN A 26 34.51 19.68 6.70
CA GLN A 26 33.63 18.55 6.49
C GLN A 26 32.22 19.13 6.30
N PRO A 27 31.48 18.74 5.24
CA PRO A 27 30.04 19.03 5.20
C PRO A 27 29.44 18.54 6.51
N ALA A 28 28.49 19.30 7.07
CA ALA A 28 27.87 18.95 8.36
C ALA A 28 27.12 17.61 8.23
N THR A 29 27.84 16.51 8.41
CA THR A 29 27.33 15.15 8.32
C THR A 29 27.00 14.68 9.72
N ALA A 30 25.87 15.14 10.23
CA ALA A 30 25.15 14.43 11.27
C ALA A 30 23.72 14.99 11.28
N GLY A 31 22.88 14.48 10.40
CA GLY A 31 21.44 14.52 10.68
C GLY A 31 21.25 13.89 12.07
N ILE A 32 20.59 14.62 12.97
CA ILE A 32 20.30 14.11 14.32
C ILE A 32 19.58 12.77 14.12
N PRO A 33 20.08 11.65 14.68
CA PRO A 33 19.41 10.36 14.53
C PRO A 33 18.08 10.42 15.29
N ILE A 34 16.98 10.58 14.54
CA ILE A 34 15.63 10.59 15.10
C ILE A 34 15.15 9.14 15.16
N ASN A 35 15.01 8.63 16.39
CA ASN A 35 14.33 7.37 16.63
C ASN A 35 12.88 7.65 17.03
N SER A 36 11.92 6.98 16.39
CA SER A 36 10.51 7.11 16.72
C SER A 36 9.85 5.75 16.90
N ASN A 37 8.91 5.66 17.84
CA ASN A 37 8.10 4.47 18.07
C ASN A 37 6.67 4.92 18.38
N LEU A 38 5.81 4.84 17.37
CA LEU A 38 4.43 5.29 17.44
C LEU A 38 3.49 4.09 17.44
N THR A 39 2.50 4.12 18.32
CA THR A 39 1.34 3.22 18.22
C THR A 39 0.17 3.99 17.63
N ILE A 40 -0.27 3.57 16.45
CA ILE A 40 -1.38 4.17 15.71
C ILE A 40 -2.58 3.24 15.82
N ARG A 41 -3.68 3.76 16.36
CA ARG A 41 -4.97 3.07 16.37
C ARG A 41 -5.89 3.66 15.32
N VAL A 42 -6.27 2.84 14.34
CA VAL A 42 -7.24 3.18 13.32
C VAL A 42 -8.63 2.90 13.88
N GLY A 43 -9.33 3.98 14.24
CA GLY A 43 -10.66 3.95 14.86
C GLY A 43 -11.80 3.58 13.91
N ASN A 44 -13.03 3.90 14.32
CA ASN A 44 -14.23 3.44 13.60
C ASN A 44 -14.60 4.27 12.36
N ASP A 45 -14.08 5.50 12.23
CA ASP A 45 -14.48 6.46 11.19
C ASP A 45 -13.35 6.80 10.19
N VAL A 46 -12.40 5.89 10.03
CA VAL A 46 -11.35 6.03 9.02
C VAL A 46 -11.85 5.47 7.69
N ARG A 47 -11.79 6.29 6.63
CA ARG A 47 -12.20 5.94 5.27
C ARG A 47 -11.04 6.12 4.31
N LEU A 48 -10.98 5.26 3.31
CA LEU A 48 -10.05 5.30 2.19
C LEU A 48 -10.85 5.47 0.90
N ASP A 49 -10.44 6.41 0.06
CA ASP A 49 -10.91 6.57 -1.32
C ASP A 49 -9.68 6.69 -2.22
N ALA A 50 -9.25 5.57 -2.79
CA ALA A 50 -8.03 5.49 -3.59
C ALA A 50 -8.09 4.33 -4.58
N PHE A 51 -7.56 4.51 -5.79
CA PHE A 51 -7.45 3.45 -6.82
C PHE A 51 -8.76 2.70 -7.10
N GLY A 52 -9.91 3.41 -7.01
CA GLY A 52 -11.24 2.82 -7.18
C GLY A 52 -11.78 2.06 -5.96
N LEU A 53 -11.00 1.93 -4.88
CA LEU A 53 -11.46 1.36 -3.62
C LEU A 53 -12.00 2.47 -2.70
N LYS A 54 -13.28 2.34 -2.33
CA LYS A 54 -13.90 3.10 -1.24
C LYS A 54 -14.14 2.17 -0.07
N ALA A 55 -13.42 2.35 1.02
CA ALA A 55 -13.43 1.40 2.13
C ALA A 55 -13.35 2.07 3.50
N ARG A 56 -13.91 1.42 4.52
CA ARG A 56 -13.63 1.75 5.92
C ARG A 56 -12.44 0.94 6.39
N LEU A 57 -11.58 1.53 7.21
CA LEU A 57 -10.40 0.88 7.78
C LEU A 57 -10.52 0.81 9.30
N ARG A 58 -9.97 -0.25 9.91
CA ARG A 58 -9.87 -0.40 11.36
C ARG A 58 -8.68 -1.28 11.74
N GLY A 59 -7.98 -0.97 12.82
CA GLY A 59 -6.89 -1.80 13.31
C GLY A 59 -5.87 -1.04 14.14
N ASP A 60 -4.71 -1.67 14.35
CA ASP A 60 -3.65 -1.13 15.17
C ASP A 60 -2.32 -1.39 14.47
N LEU A 61 -1.48 -0.35 14.40
CA LEU A 61 -0.16 -0.36 13.79
C LEU A 61 0.87 0.16 14.78
N ARG A 62 2.04 -0.46 14.82
CA ARG A 62 3.25 0.06 15.43
C ARG A 62 4.20 0.48 14.33
N VAL A 63 4.62 1.73 14.38
CA VAL A 63 5.53 2.34 13.43
C VAL A 63 6.81 2.66 14.19
N ALA A 64 7.89 1.98 13.83
CA ALA A 64 9.21 2.21 14.37
C ALA A 64 10.11 2.77 13.27
N GLN A 65 10.81 3.85 13.56
CA GLN A 65 11.85 4.41 12.69
C GLN A 65 13.15 4.48 13.46
N ASP A 66 14.20 3.90 12.89
CA ASP A 66 15.57 3.93 13.42
C ASP A 66 16.57 4.21 12.28
N GLN A 67 17.86 4.00 12.55
CA GLN A 67 18.94 4.16 11.57
C GLN A 67 18.87 3.16 10.41
N ASN A 68 18.12 2.06 10.56
CA ASN A 68 17.95 1.00 9.57
C ASN A 68 16.70 1.23 8.68
N GLY A 69 15.86 2.22 9.01
CA GLY A 69 14.73 2.65 8.20
C GLY A 69 13.38 2.62 8.94
N LEU A 70 12.30 2.57 8.16
CA LEU A 70 10.91 2.58 8.64
C LEU A 70 10.35 1.15 8.66
N GLY A 71 10.00 0.67 9.85
CA GLY A 71 9.30 -0.59 10.07
C GLY A 71 7.86 -0.40 10.53
N VAL A 72 6.93 -1.12 9.94
CA VAL A 72 5.51 -1.14 10.32
C VAL A 72 5.09 -2.56 10.67
N HIS A 73 4.48 -2.70 11.85
CA HIS A 73 3.97 -3.96 12.37
C HIS A 73 2.51 -3.82 12.80
N GLY A 74 1.69 -4.80 12.50
CA GLY A 74 0.30 -4.83 12.97
C GLY A 74 -0.66 -5.24 11.87
N GLN A 75 -1.92 -4.85 12.02
CA GLN A 75 -2.97 -5.30 11.13
C GLN A 75 -3.99 -4.20 10.87
N ILE A 76 -4.37 -4.06 9.60
CA ILE A 76 -5.52 -3.28 9.15
C ILE A 76 -6.58 -4.22 8.60
N ASN A 77 -7.81 -3.99 9.02
CA ASN A 77 -9.00 -4.68 8.56
C ASN A 77 -9.87 -3.73 7.74
N ILE A 78 -10.52 -4.28 6.73
CA ILE A 78 -11.52 -3.61 5.91
C ILE A 78 -12.89 -4.22 6.25
N PRO A 79 -13.62 -3.68 7.25
CA PRO A 79 -14.93 -4.19 7.62
C PRO A 79 -15.99 -4.00 6.52
N SER A 80 -15.83 -2.98 5.67
CA SER A 80 -16.72 -2.73 4.54
C SER A 80 -16.00 -1.91 3.47
N GLY A 81 -16.33 -2.18 2.21
CA GLY A 81 -15.84 -1.38 1.09
C GLY A 81 -16.44 -1.81 -0.24
N ARG A 82 -16.28 -0.95 -1.24
CA ARG A 82 -16.66 -1.17 -2.63
C ARG A 82 -15.48 -0.83 -3.51
N PHE A 83 -15.12 -1.74 -4.40
CA PHE A 83 -14.10 -1.53 -5.42
C PHE A 83 -14.80 -1.33 -6.77
N HIS A 84 -14.62 -0.16 -7.34
CA HIS A 84 -15.19 0.22 -8.62
C HIS A 84 -14.10 0.76 -9.55
N ALA A 85 -13.57 -0.12 -10.39
CA ALA A 85 -12.56 0.19 -11.40
C ALA A 85 -12.53 -0.90 -12.47
N TYR A 86 -11.97 -0.59 -13.64
CA TYR A 86 -11.78 -1.55 -14.73
C TYR A 86 -13.07 -2.28 -15.16
N GLY A 87 -14.21 -1.57 -15.10
CA GLY A 87 -15.53 -2.13 -15.38
C GLY A 87 -16.03 -3.17 -14.36
N GLN A 88 -15.32 -3.35 -13.24
CA GLN A 88 -15.75 -4.21 -12.14
C GLN A 88 -16.38 -3.39 -11.04
N ASP A 89 -17.48 -3.91 -10.51
CA ASP A 89 -18.14 -3.41 -9.31
C ASP A 89 -18.19 -4.52 -8.27
N LEU A 90 -17.29 -4.45 -7.28
CA LEU A 90 -17.09 -5.50 -6.29
C LEU A 90 -17.35 -4.95 -4.88
N LEU A 91 -18.08 -5.71 -4.08
CA LEU A 91 -18.31 -5.47 -2.66
C LEU A 91 -17.30 -6.28 -1.84
N VAL A 92 -16.50 -5.59 -1.03
CA VAL A 92 -15.51 -6.22 -0.14
C VAL A 92 -16.26 -6.88 1.02
N ARG A 93 -16.09 -8.20 1.15
CA ARG A 93 -16.67 -9.02 2.23
C ARG A 93 -15.72 -9.22 3.38
N LYS A 94 -14.43 -9.35 3.07
CA LYS A 94 -13.36 -9.51 4.03
C LYS A 94 -12.11 -8.85 3.46
N GLY A 95 -11.43 -8.03 4.24
CA GLY A 95 -10.12 -7.50 3.85
C GLY A 95 -9.22 -7.43 5.07
N GLN A 96 -8.04 -8.01 4.95
CA GLN A 96 -7.02 -8.02 5.98
C GLN A 96 -5.66 -7.70 5.34
N LEU A 97 -4.97 -6.76 5.94
CA LEU A 97 -3.61 -6.38 5.61
C LEU A 97 -2.77 -6.59 6.86
N ILE A 98 -1.74 -7.43 6.78
CA ILE A 98 -0.83 -7.72 7.88
C ILE A 98 0.54 -7.13 7.54
N PHE A 99 1.02 -6.24 8.40
CA PHE A 99 2.33 -5.60 8.29
C PHE A 99 3.31 -6.30 9.22
N SER A 100 4.49 -6.64 8.71
CA SER A 100 5.52 -7.39 9.42
C SER A 100 6.93 -6.87 9.17
N GLY A 101 7.08 -5.56 8.94
CA GLY A 101 8.36 -4.92 8.63
C GLY A 101 8.18 -3.87 7.53
N PRO A 102 8.50 -4.15 6.26
CA PRO A 102 8.40 -3.16 5.19
C PRO A 102 6.96 -2.63 5.01
N PRO A 103 6.75 -1.31 4.99
CA PRO A 103 5.42 -0.70 4.88
C PRO A 103 4.76 -0.91 3.51
N ASP A 104 5.55 -1.13 2.46
CA ASP A 104 5.14 -1.32 1.08
C ASP A 104 4.73 -2.77 0.76
N GLN A 105 5.02 -3.72 1.65
CA GLN A 105 4.81 -5.16 1.42
C GLN A 105 3.97 -5.83 2.51
N PRO A 106 2.72 -5.38 2.76
CA PRO A 106 1.83 -6.12 3.63
C PRO A 106 1.41 -7.45 3.00
N LEU A 107 1.18 -8.45 3.84
CA LEU A 107 0.44 -9.64 3.44
C LEU A 107 -1.03 -9.24 3.24
N LEU A 108 -1.56 -9.50 2.05
CA LEU A 108 -2.93 -9.17 1.68
C LEU A 108 -3.80 -10.42 1.70
N ASN A 109 -4.97 -10.34 2.32
CA ASN A 109 -6.03 -11.34 2.22
C ASN A 109 -7.38 -10.62 2.06
N ILE A 110 -7.83 -10.52 0.81
CA ILE A 110 -9.04 -9.76 0.46
C ILE A 110 -9.99 -10.67 -0.30
N GLU A 111 -11.26 -10.64 0.09
CA GLU A 111 -12.36 -11.31 -0.57
C GLU A 111 -13.40 -10.26 -0.96
N ALA A 112 -13.72 -10.22 -2.24
CA ALA A 112 -14.76 -9.36 -2.78
C ALA A 112 -15.68 -10.15 -3.70
N ILE A 113 -16.96 -9.78 -3.71
CA ILE A 113 -17.98 -10.39 -4.57
C ILE A 113 -18.53 -9.34 -5.52
N ARG A 114 -18.97 -9.74 -6.70
CA ARG A 114 -19.64 -8.81 -7.62
C ARG A 114 -20.92 -8.25 -6.97
N ASN A 115 -21.19 -6.97 -7.20
CA ASN A 115 -22.42 -6.34 -6.75
C ASN A 115 -23.64 -7.02 -7.41
N PRO A 116 -24.57 -7.60 -6.63
CA PRO A 116 -25.77 -8.27 -7.18
C PRO A 116 -26.64 -7.31 -8.00
N ASP A 117 -26.70 -6.03 -7.63
CA ASP A 117 -27.48 -5.01 -8.36
C ASP A 117 -26.93 -4.76 -9.77
N ALA A 118 -25.66 -5.10 -10.01
CA ALA A 118 -24.99 -5.00 -11.31
C ALA A 118 -24.89 -6.35 -12.03
N THR A 119 -25.58 -7.40 -11.57
CA THR A 119 -25.46 -8.76 -12.10
C THR A 119 -26.81 -9.34 -12.48
N GLU A 120 -27.00 -9.65 -13.76
CA GLU A 120 -28.28 -10.07 -14.34
C GLU A 120 -28.79 -11.47 -13.93
N ASN A 121 -28.13 -12.20 -13.01
CA ASN A 121 -28.44 -13.62 -12.77
C ASN A 121 -28.16 -14.14 -11.34
N ASP A 122 -28.07 -13.29 -10.31
CA ASP A 122 -27.84 -13.69 -8.90
C ASP A 122 -26.62 -14.64 -8.67
N VAL A 123 -25.65 -14.62 -9.59
CA VAL A 123 -24.44 -15.44 -9.49
C VAL A 123 -23.43 -14.73 -8.59
N THR A 124 -23.17 -15.28 -7.42
CA THR A 124 -22.08 -14.81 -6.54
C THR A 124 -20.72 -15.25 -7.07
N ALA A 125 -20.17 -14.48 -8.01
CA ALA A 125 -18.77 -14.56 -8.38
C ALA A 125 -17.95 -13.63 -7.49
N GLY A 126 -16.79 -14.09 -7.04
CA GLY A 126 -15.93 -13.28 -6.20
C GLY A 126 -14.46 -13.64 -6.33
N VAL A 127 -13.62 -12.67 -6.02
CA VAL A 127 -12.17 -12.75 -6.12
C VAL A 127 -11.60 -12.80 -4.70
N ARG A 128 -10.76 -13.80 -4.46
CA ARG A 128 -9.82 -13.82 -3.35
C ARG A 128 -8.46 -13.38 -3.86
N VAL A 129 -7.92 -12.31 -3.30
CA VAL A 129 -6.56 -11.83 -3.56
C VAL A 129 -5.70 -12.18 -2.36
N THR A 130 -4.69 -13.00 -2.60
CA THR A 130 -3.62 -13.27 -1.63
C THR A 130 -2.28 -12.83 -2.23
N ALA A 131 -1.60 -11.93 -1.54
CA ALA A 131 -0.27 -11.46 -1.92
C ALA A 131 0.71 -11.73 -0.78
N TRP A 132 1.86 -12.33 -1.09
CA TRP A 132 2.95 -12.53 -0.15
C TRP A 132 4.06 -11.50 -0.39
N PRO A 133 4.78 -11.08 0.67
CA PRO A 133 5.96 -10.23 0.52
C PRO A 133 6.99 -10.94 -0.38
N MET A 134 7.30 -10.32 -1.51
CA MET A 134 8.36 -10.67 -2.46
C MET A 134 8.63 -12.17 -2.69
N ARG A 135 7.88 -12.78 -3.62
CA ARG A 135 8.35 -13.79 -4.62
C ARG A 135 7.20 -14.49 -5.35
N GLN A 136 6.01 -14.49 -4.76
CA GLN A 136 4.84 -15.13 -5.35
C GLN A 136 3.83 -14.03 -5.62
N GLY A 137 3.65 -13.69 -6.91
CA GLY A 137 2.76 -12.62 -7.33
C GLY A 137 1.33 -12.77 -6.82
N LEU A 138 0.51 -11.73 -7.05
CA LEU A 138 -0.90 -11.71 -6.69
C LEU A 138 -1.61 -12.98 -7.19
N ARG A 139 -2.10 -13.81 -6.26
CA ARG A 139 -2.92 -14.97 -6.60
C ARG A 139 -4.38 -14.60 -6.47
N CYS A 140 -5.07 -14.64 -7.61
CA CYS A 140 -6.52 -14.48 -7.67
C CYS A 140 -7.18 -15.87 -7.72
N SER A 141 -8.22 -16.09 -6.93
CA SER A 141 -8.97 -17.36 -6.93
C SER A 141 -10.46 -17.13 -6.71
N PRO A 142 -11.32 -17.97 -7.32
CA PRO A 142 -12.76 -17.85 -7.15
C PRO A 142 -13.19 -18.28 -5.75
N ILE A 143 -14.17 -17.56 -5.17
CA ILE A 143 -14.71 -17.86 -3.82
C ILE A 143 -15.60 -19.11 -3.83
N ARG A 144 -16.29 -19.39 -4.94
CA ARG A 144 -17.12 -20.59 -5.15
C ARG A 144 -16.76 -21.30 -6.46
N PRO A 145 -17.00 -22.63 -6.57
CA PRO A 145 -16.83 -23.35 -7.84
C PRO A 145 -17.69 -22.69 -8.91
N CYS A 146 -17.05 -22.10 -9.92
CA CYS A 146 -17.77 -21.54 -11.07
C CYS A 146 -18.44 -22.69 -11.85
N LEU A 147 -19.73 -22.53 -12.18
CA LEU A 147 -20.47 -23.46 -13.06
C LEU A 147 -19.83 -23.59 -14.47
N SER A 148 -18.90 -22.70 -14.86
CA SER A 148 -18.20 -22.74 -16.14
C SER A 148 -16.84 -22.01 -16.07
N LYS A 149 -15.78 -22.63 -16.63
CA LYS A 149 -14.41 -22.07 -16.70
C LYS A 149 -14.36 -20.68 -17.36
N LYS A 150 -15.15 -20.42 -18.41
CA LYS A 150 -15.12 -19.14 -19.16
C LYS A 150 -15.56 -17.93 -18.32
N ARG A 151 -16.50 -18.11 -17.38
CA ARG A 151 -17.00 -17.05 -16.50
C ARG A 151 -16.05 -16.70 -15.35
N CYS A 152 -15.14 -17.63 -15.01
CA CYS A 152 -14.20 -17.47 -13.91
C CYS A 152 -12.96 -16.63 -14.30
N LEU A 153 -12.51 -16.69 -15.57
CA LEU A 153 -11.30 -16.00 -16.02
C LEU A 153 -11.45 -14.47 -16.09
N THR A 154 -12.63 -13.95 -16.40
CA THR A 154 -12.85 -12.49 -16.56
C THR A 154 -12.70 -11.72 -15.25
N CYS A 155 -12.91 -12.35 -14.08
CA CYS A 155 -12.72 -11.69 -12.78
C CYS A 155 -11.23 -11.59 -12.36
N CYS A 156 -10.35 -12.45 -12.88
CA CYS A 156 -8.92 -12.43 -12.55
C CYS A 156 -8.07 -11.70 -13.61
N ALA A 157 -8.58 -11.57 -14.83
CA ALA A 157 -7.92 -10.87 -15.94
C ALA A 157 -8.09 -9.34 -15.79
N ALA A 158 -7.40 -8.77 -14.80
CA ALA A 158 -7.08 -7.35 -14.74
C ALA A 158 -5.54 -7.17 -14.76
N ARG A 159 -4.89 -7.97 -15.60
CA ARG A 159 -3.54 -7.72 -16.13
C ARG A 159 -3.68 -7.85 -17.64
N ASP A 160 -3.58 -6.68 -18.29
CA ASP A 160 -3.45 -6.44 -19.72
C ASP A 160 -4.52 -7.04 -20.65
#